data_AF-A0A447TS04-F1
#
_entry.id   AF-A0A447TS04-F1
#
_cell.length_a   1.000
_cell.length_b   1.000
_cell.length_c   1.000
_cell.angle_alpha   90.00
_cell.angle_beta   90.00
_cell.angle_gamma   90.00
#
_symmetry.space_group_name_H-M   'P 1'
#
loop_
_entity.id
_entity.type
_entity.pdbx_description
1 polymer ?
#
loop_
_entity_poly.entity_id
_entity_poly.type
_entity_poly.pdbx_seq_one_letter_code
_entity_poly.pdbx_strand_id
1 'polypeptide(L)'
;MKKITLYATTVITVGLLCYLGLSGYVWYYDKQRSKKSDVQASVVGENNKILGYFREKGCDYCHTPSAELPFYSSFPVAKQLMDYDIQLGYKSFNLEAVRAALIADTPVPQSELNKIEWVMQHQTMPPTRYVALHWAGGVSDKERADILNWIADQRERNYASADTDPAHRNEPVQPIPRNIPVDAKKVDLGFRLYHDERLSGDSTISCAHCHALNAGGVDGRKTSIGVGGAVGPINAPTVFNSVFNIEQFWDGRAATLQEASRWTAVKSY
;
A
#
# COMPACT_ATOMS: atom_id res chain seq x y z
N MET A 1 55.72 -5.81 -20.11
CA MET A 1 54.34 -5.90 -20.65
C MET A 1 53.69 -7.27 -20.43
N LYS A 2 54.23 -8.39 -20.96
CA LYS A 2 53.63 -9.75 -20.81
C LYS A 2 53.26 -10.19 -19.38
N LYS A 3 54.09 -9.89 -18.37
CA LYS A 3 53.80 -10.27 -16.97
C LYS A 3 52.59 -9.53 -16.39
N ILE A 4 52.46 -8.22 -16.68
CA ILE A 4 51.34 -7.40 -16.21
C ILE A 4 50.02 -7.89 -16.83
N THR A 5 50.05 -8.23 -18.13
CA THR A 5 48.89 -8.82 -18.82
C THR A 5 48.49 -10.16 -18.22
N LEU A 6 49.47 -11.04 -17.92
CA LEU A 6 49.20 -12.34 -17.29
C LEU A 6 48.58 -12.19 -15.89
N TYR A 7 49.11 -11.30 -15.04
CA TYR A 7 48.54 -11.02 -13.72
C TYR A 7 47.12 -10.46 -13.81
N ALA A 8 46.87 -9.52 -14.72
CA ALA A 8 45.53 -8.98 -14.94
C ALA A 8 44.54 -10.07 -15.38
N THR A 9 44.93 -10.95 -16.32
CA THR A 9 44.09 -12.07 -16.75
C THR A 9 43.80 -13.05 -15.61
N THR A 10 44.79 -13.37 -14.77
CA THR A 10 44.59 -14.26 -13.61
C THR A 10 43.64 -13.66 -12.59
N VAL A 11 43.78 -12.37 -12.25
CA VAL A 11 42.89 -11.68 -11.31
C VAL A 11 41.46 -11.65 -11.83
N ILE A 12 41.26 -11.33 -13.11
CA ILE A 12 39.93 -11.33 -13.75
C ILE A 12 39.32 -12.74 -13.72
N THR A 13 40.10 -13.76 -14.07
CA THR A 13 39.62 -15.15 -14.12
C THR A 13 39.23 -15.65 -12.73
N VAL A 14 40.05 -15.38 -11.71
CA VAL A 14 39.73 -15.73 -10.32
C VAL A 14 38.49 -14.97 -9.83
N GLY A 15 38.38 -13.68 -10.13
CA GLY A 15 37.21 -12.87 -9.80
C GLY A 15 35.92 -13.42 -10.41
N LEU A 16 35.97 -13.79 -11.70
CA LEU A 16 34.84 -14.40 -12.40
C LEU A 16 34.45 -15.75 -11.78
N LEU A 17 35.41 -16.62 -11.47
CA LEU A 17 35.13 -17.91 -10.84
C LEU A 17 34.50 -17.74 -9.45
N CYS A 18 35.00 -16.83 -8.64
CA CYS A 18 34.42 -16.52 -7.33
C CYS A 18 32.98 -15.98 -7.46
N TYR A 19 32.75 -15.05 -8.39
CA TYR A 19 31.43 -14.47 -8.64
C TYR A 19 30.43 -15.52 -9.14
N LEU A 20 30.81 -16.37 -10.09
CA LEU A 20 29.97 -17.44 -10.61
C LEU A 20 29.70 -18.51 -9.53
N GLY A 21 30.70 -18.85 -8.71
CA GLY A 21 30.53 -19.77 -7.59
C GLY A 21 29.55 -19.22 -6.54
N LEU A 22 29.68 -17.95 -6.17
CA LEU A 22 28.76 -17.27 -5.26
C LEU A 22 27.35 -17.20 -5.85
N SER A 23 27.21 -16.73 -7.10
CA SER A 23 25.90 -16.60 -7.76
C SER A 23 25.23 -17.96 -7.96
N GLY A 24 26.01 -19.01 -8.25
CA GLY A 24 25.51 -20.39 -8.33
C GLY A 24 25.03 -20.92 -6.97
N TYR A 25 25.75 -20.62 -5.90
CA TYR A 25 25.30 -20.93 -4.53
C TYR A 25 24.01 -20.18 -4.18
N VAL A 26 23.96 -18.87 -4.46
CA VAL A 26 22.78 -18.02 -4.21
C VAL A 26 21.58 -18.55 -4.97
N TRP A 27 21.74 -18.87 -6.26
CA TRP A 27 20.69 -19.47 -7.07
C TRP A 27 20.16 -20.78 -6.48
N TYR A 28 21.05 -21.64 -5.99
CA TYR A 28 20.66 -22.88 -5.33
C TYR A 28 19.90 -22.63 -4.03
N TYR A 29 20.42 -21.72 -3.19
CA TYR A 29 19.80 -21.33 -1.92
C TYR A 29 18.40 -20.72 -2.12
N ASP A 30 18.26 -19.76 -3.04
CA ASP A 30 16.98 -19.12 -3.38
C ASP A 30 15.94 -20.15 -3.84
N LYS A 31 16.37 -21.09 -4.69
CA LYS A 31 15.52 -22.18 -5.20
C LYS A 31 15.12 -23.19 -4.14
N GLN A 32 15.93 -23.38 -3.10
CA GLN A 32 15.55 -24.19 -1.94
C GLN A 32 14.59 -23.44 -1.02
N ARG A 33 14.84 -22.15 -0.79
CA ARG A 33 14.01 -21.30 0.05
C ARG A 33 12.58 -21.21 -0.48
N SER A 34 12.41 -21.06 -1.79
CA SER A 34 11.08 -21.05 -2.41
C SER A 34 10.31 -22.36 -2.22
N LYS A 35 10.98 -23.45 -1.85
CA LYS A 35 10.37 -24.76 -1.57
C LYS A 35 10.11 -25.04 -0.09
N LYS A 36 10.72 -24.30 0.85
CA LYS A 36 10.51 -24.51 2.29
C LYS A 36 9.10 -24.04 2.70
N SER A 37 8.45 -24.88 3.51
CA SER A 37 7.01 -24.97 3.71
C SER A 37 6.52 -24.27 4.98
N ASP A 38 6.52 -22.94 5.00
CA ASP A 38 5.74 -22.19 5.99
C ASP A 38 4.77 -21.21 5.31
N VAL A 39 4.29 -21.60 4.12
CA VAL A 39 3.44 -20.78 3.29
C VAL A 39 1.99 -21.17 3.54
N GLN A 40 1.30 -20.35 4.32
CA GLN A 40 -0.15 -20.33 4.32
C GLN A 40 -0.62 -20.15 2.88
N ALA A 41 -1.31 -21.16 2.37
CA ALA A 41 -1.92 -21.11 1.06
C ALA A 41 -3.28 -20.41 1.15
N SER A 42 -3.62 -19.66 0.12
CA SER A 42 -4.98 -19.21 -0.09
C SER A 42 -5.87 -20.38 -0.50
N VAL A 43 -7.16 -20.30 -0.20
CA VAL A 43 -8.16 -21.22 -0.76
C VAL A 43 -8.36 -21.01 -2.26
N VAL A 44 -7.99 -19.84 -2.79
CA VAL A 44 -8.09 -19.48 -4.21
C VAL A 44 -6.79 -19.81 -4.95
N GLY A 45 -6.91 -20.57 -6.04
CA GLY A 45 -5.76 -21.02 -6.84
C GLY A 45 -4.98 -19.88 -7.48
N GLU A 46 -5.67 -18.85 -7.99
CA GLU A 46 -5.06 -17.65 -8.56
C GLU A 46 -4.20 -16.90 -7.53
N ASN A 47 -4.68 -16.76 -6.30
CA ASN A 47 -3.93 -16.09 -5.22
C ASN A 47 -2.63 -16.84 -4.92
N ASN A 48 -2.66 -18.18 -4.94
CA ASN A 48 -1.46 -19.00 -4.75
C ASN A 48 -0.42 -18.82 -5.85
N LYS A 49 -0.84 -18.55 -7.10
CA LYS A 49 0.07 -18.24 -8.19
C LYS A 49 0.84 -16.94 -7.94
N ILE A 50 0.15 -15.89 -7.49
CA ILE A 50 0.75 -14.59 -7.19
C ILE A 50 1.65 -14.66 -5.95
N LEU A 51 1.20 -15.32 -4.88
CA LEU A 51 2.03 -15.63 -3.71
C LEU A 51 3.30 -16.41 -4.10
N GLY A 52 3.16 -17.35 -5.04
CA GLY A 52 4.27 -18.09 -5.64
C GLY A 52 5.31 -17.18 -6.26
N TYR A 53 4.89 -16.22 -7.11
CA TYR A 53 5.80 -15.25 -7.72
C TYR A 53 6.54 -14.41 -6.68
N PHE A 54 5.84 -13.83 -5.70
CA PHE A 54 6.52 -12.99 -4.70
C PHE A 54 7.58 -13.76 -3.91
N ARG A 55 7.33 -15.04 -3.62
CA ARG A 55 8.28 -15.91 -2.93
C ARG A 55 9.43 -16.32 -3.85
N GLU A 56 9.14 -16.83 -5.04
CA GLU A 56 10.13 -17.34 -5.98
C GLU A 56 11.09 -16.26 -6.46
N LYS A 57 10.60 -15.02 -6.57
CA LYS A 57 11.40 -13.85 -6.98
C LYS A 57 12.11 -13.16 -5.83
N GLY A 58 11.89 -13.61 -4.59
CA GLY A 58 12.55 -13.06 -3.42
C GLY A 58 12.09 -11.66 -3.04
N CYS A 59 10.87 -11.26 -3.41
CA CYS A 59 10.31 -9.97 -2.99
C CYS A 59 10.23 -9.88 -1.45
N ASP A 60 10.01 -11.00 -0.78
CA ASP A 60 9.97 -11.10 0.67
C ASP A 60 11.31 -10.79 1.36
N TYR A 61 12.46 -10.96 0.69
CA TYR A 61 13.77 -10.62 1.27
C TYR A 61 13.86 -9.16 1.74
N CYS A 62 13.26 -8.23 0.98
CA CYS A 62 13.35 -6.80 1.27
C CYS A 62 12.01 -6.18 1.65
N HIS A 63 10.89 -6.85 1.36
CA HIS A 63 9.54 -6.32 1.62
C HIS A 63 8.80 -7.04 2.76
N THR A 64 9.49 -7.90 3.51
CA THR A 64 8.98 -8.47 4.77
C THR A 64 10.07 -8.44 5.86
N PRO A 65 9.71 -8.21 7.12
CA PRO A 65 10.69 -8.10 8.22
C PRO A 65 11.26 -9.45 8.67
N SER A 66 10.66 -10.58 8.26
CA SER A 66 10.94 -11.92 8.76
C SER A 66 11.68 -12.82 7.78
N ALA A 67 12.32 -12.27 6.75
CA ALA A 67 12.98 -13.09 5.73
C ALA A 67 14.25 -13.77 6.28
N GLU A 68 14.36 -15.09 6.11
CA GLU A 68 15.59 -15.83 6.40
C GLU A 68 16.69 -15.41 5.44
N LEU A 69 17.77 -14.82 5.97
CA LEU A 69 18.90 -14.37 5.17
C LEU A 69 19.96 -15.48 5.02
N PRO A 70 20.65 -15.54 3.87
CA PRO A 70 21.76 -16.46 3.67
C PRO A 70 22.94 -16.14 4.59
N PHE A 71 23.82 -17.11 4.84
CA PHE A 71 24.90 -16.99 5.84
C PHE A 71 25.84 -15.80 5.60
N TYR A 72 26.07 -15.44 4.34
CA TYR A 72 26.97 -14.33 3.97
C TYR A 72 26.40 -12.95 4.33
N SER A 73 25.10 -12.86 4.67
CA SER A 73 24.48 -11.63 5.17
C SER A 73 25.09 -11.15 6.49
N SER A 74 25.84 -12.00 7.18
CA SER A 74 26.55 -11.68 8.42
C SER A 74 27.92 -11.00 8.19
N PHE A 75 28.47 -11.04 6.97
CA PHE A 75 29.79 -10.47 6.69
C PHE A 75 29.73 -8.94 6.62
N PRO A 76 30.70 -8.18 7.18
CA PRO A 76 30.55 -6.75 7.42
C PRO A 76 30.09 -5.90 6.23
N VAL A 77 30.68 -6.11 5.04
CA VAL A 77 30.33 -5.35 3.83
C VAL A 77 28.98 -5.79 3.26
N ALA A 78 28.72 -7.10 3.20
CA ALA A 78 27.46 -7.64 2.70
C ALA A 78 26.30 -7.25 3.63
N LYS A 79 26.51 -7.36 4.95
CA LYS A 79 25.58 -6.95 5.98
C LYS A 79 25.14 -5.51 5.82
N GLN A 80 26.08 -4.58 5.71
CA GLN A 80 25.76 -3.16 5.62
C GLN A 80 24.93 -2.82 4.37
N LEU A 81 25.29 -3.40 3.22
CA LEU A 81 24.56 -3.21 1.97
C LEU A 81 23.15 -3.83 2.04
N MET A 82 23.06 -5.09 2.50
CA MET A 82 21.78 -5.79 2.63
C MET A 82 20.86 -5.11 3.64
N ASP A 83 21.37 -4.71 4.81
CA ASP A 83 20.57 -4.00 5.82
C ASP A 83 20.00 -2.68 5.26
N TYR A 84 20.80 -1.91 4.52
CA TYR A 84 20.33 -0.70 3.85
C TYR A 84 19.22 -1.01 2.83
N ASP A 85 19.41 -2.04 2.01
CA ASP A 85 18.46 -2.43 0.96
C ASP A 85 17.15 -2.95 1.54
N ILE A 86 17.21 -3.77 2.59
CA ILE A 86 16.05 -4.32 3.29
C ILE A 86 15.29 -3.20 4.00
N GLN A 87 15.99 -2.30 4.71
CA GLN A 87 15.34 -1.18 5.39
C GLN A 87 14.67 -0.22 4.39
N LEU A 88 15.33 0.09 3.28
CA LEU A 88 14.76 0.95 2.24
C LEU A 88 13.58 0.27 1.54
N GLY A 89 13.72 -1.01 1.20
CA GLY A 89 12.67 -1.82 0.57
C GLY A 89 11.42 -1.88 1.44
N TYR A 90 11.56 -2.21 2.71
CA TYR A 90 10.46 -2.36 3.66
C TYR A 90 9.75 -1.02 3.93
N LYS A 91 10.51 0.07 4.08
CA LYS A 91 9.94 1.42 4.23
C LYS A 91 9.16 1.87 2.99
N SER A 92 9.58 1.43 1.81
CA SER A 92 8.94 1.84 0.54
C SER A 92 7.70 1.01 0.22
N PHE A 93 7.73 -0.28 0.57
CA PHE A 93 6.66 -1.21 0.29
C PHE A 93 6.69 -2.37 1.30
N ASN A 94 5.57 -2.56 2.02
CA ASN A 94 5.38 -3.68 2.93
C ASN A 94 4.44 -4.71 2.27
N LEU A 95 4.98 -5.89 1.98
CA LEU A 95 4.27 -6.97 1.30
C LEU A 95 3.31 -7.74 2.24
N GLU A 96 3.41 -7.55 3.56
CA GLU A 96 2.58 -8.28 4.54
C GLU A 96 1.09 -8.08 4.32
N ALA A 97 0.64 -6.83 4.10
CA ALA A 97 -0.77 -6.53 3.86
C ALA A 97 -1.30 -7.25 2.61
N VAL A 98 -0.51 -7.27 1.54
CA VAL A 98 -0.84 -7.95 0.29
C VAL A 98 -0.91 -9.46 0.49
N ARG A 99 0.08 -10.05 1.18
CA ARG A 99 0.10 -11.48 1.49
C ARG A 99 -1.08 -11.89 2.36
N ALA A 100 -1.35 -11.14 3.42
CA ALA A 100 -2.47 -11.40 4.31
C ALA A 100 -3.81 -11.35 3.56
N ALA A 101 -4.00 -10.35 2.69
CA ALA A 101 -5.18 -10.22 1.86
C ALA A 101 -5.32 -11.39 0.86
N LEU A 102 -4.23 -11.80 0.18
CA LEU A 102 -4.24 -12.96 -0.72
C LEU A 102 -4.55 -14.27 0.01
N ILE A 103 -3.98 -14.48 1.20
CA ILE A 103 -4.23 -15.68 2.01
C ILE A 103 -5.68 -15.73 2.48
N ALA A 104 -6.21 -14.60 2.96
CA ALA A 104 -7.58 -14.49 3.48
C ALA A 104 -8.65 -14.33 2.39
N ASP A 105 -8.25 -14.21 1.12
CA ASP A 105 -9.12 -13.86 0.00
C ASP A 105 -9.94 -12.58 0.23
N THR A 106 -9.26 -11.55 0.74
CA THR A 106 -9.84 -10.22 0.94
C THR A 106 -9.23 -9.20 -0.05
N PRO A 107 -9.92 -8.08 -0.31
CA PRO A 107 -9.41 -7.07 -1.22
C PRO A 107 -8.04 -6.51 -0.79
N VAL A 108 -7.06 -6.57 -1.69
CA VAL A 108 -5.73 -5.98 -1.47
C VAL A 108 -5.82 -4.45 -1.55
N PRO A 109 -5.32 -3.69 -0.56
CA PRO A 109 -5.42 -2.23 -0.57
C PRO A 109 -4.93 -1.61 -1.88
N GLN A 110 -5.71 -0.66 -2.42
CA GLN A 110 -5.41 -0.03 -3.72
C GLN A 110 -4.02 0.61 -3.76
N SER A 111 -3.55 1.21 -2.65
CA SER A 111 -2.21 1.79 -2.57
C SER A 111 -1.12 0.76 -2.85
N GLU A 112 -1.28 -0.47 -2.38
CA GLU A 112 -0.31 -1.55 -2.58
C GLU A 112 -0.40 -2.12 -4.00
N LEU A 113 -1.61 -2.28 -4.55
CA LEU A 113 -1.80 -2.63 -5.97
C LEU A 113 -1.11 -1.62 -6.90
N ASN A 114 -1.27 -0.32 -6.63
CA ASN A 114 -0.67 0.75 -7.44
C ASN A 114 0.86 0.72 -7.38
N LYS A 115 1.46 0.47 -6.21
CA LYS A 115 2.92 0.34 -6.06
C LYS A 115 3.45 -0.85 -6.87
N ILE A 116 2.79 -2.02 -6.76
CA ILE A 116 3.19 -3.22 -7.51
C ILE A 116 3.06 -2.98 -9.01
N GLU A 117 1.92 -2.45 -9.46
CA GLU A 117 1.68 -2.14 -10.87
C GLU A 117 2.78 -1.22 -11.43
N TRP A 118 3.08 -0.13 -10.71
CA TRP A 118 4.06 0.84 -11.17
C TRP A 118 5.44 0.21 -11.38
N VAL A 119 5.91 -0.61 -10.43
CA VAL A 119 7.23 -1.26 -10.55
C VAL A 119 7.25 -2.36 -11.63
N MET A 120 6.11 -3.02 -11.87
CA MET A 120 5.97 -4.01 -12.94
C MET A 120 5.96 -3.34 -14.32
N GLN A 121 5.21 -2.24 -14.49
CA GLN A 121 5.14 -1.47 -15.74
C GLN A 121 6.49 -0.84 -16.11
N HIS A 122 7.20 -0.29 -15.13
CA HIS A 122 8.47 0.40 -15.34
C HIS A 122 9.69 -0.51 -15.20
N GLN A 123 9.49 -1.77 -14.84
CA GLN A 123 10.55 -2.77 -14.67
C GLN A 123 11.66 -2.34 -13.71
N THR A 124 11.28 -1.57 -12.68
CA THR A 124 12.22 -1.03 -11.68
C THR A 124 12.52 -2.02 -10.57
N MET A 125 11.74 -3.10 -10.47
CA MET A 125 11.92 -4.18 -9.50
C MET A 125 11.97 -5.56 -10.17
N PRO A 126 12.84 -6.46 -9.68
CA PRO A 126 13.82 -6.22 -8.62
C PRO A 126 14.99 -5.33 -9.08
N PRO A 127 15.69 -4.63 -8.18
CA PRO A 127 16.78 -3.73 -8.56
C PRO A 127 17.95 -4.48 -9.20
N THR A 128 18.66 -3.84 -10.13
CA THR A 128 19.82 -4.44 -10.84
C THR A 128 20.87 -5.04 -9.90
N ARG A 129 21.15 -4.37 -8.77
CA ARG A 129 22.08 -4.85 -7.75
C ARG A 129 21.65 -6.18 -7.10
N TYR A 130 20.34 -6.41 -6.97
CA TYR A 130 19.80 -7.66 -6.43
C TYR A 130 19.96 -8.77 -7.45
N VAL A 131 19.48 -8.55 -8.68
CA VAL A 131 19.58 -9.56 -9.76
C VAL A 131 21.01 -9.80 -10.23
N ALA A 132 21.99 -8.98 -9.82
CA ALA A 132 23.41 -9.26 -10.07
C ALA A 132 23.90 -10.52 -9.33
N LEU A 133 23.33 -10.86 -8.17
CA LEU A 133 23.66 -12.09 -7.43
C LEU A 133 22.49 -13.09 -7.41
N HIS A 134 21.25 -12.58 -7.45
CA HIS A 134 20.02 -13.35 -7.38
C HIS A 134 19.40 -13.54 -8.77
N TRP A 135 20.05 -14.34 -9.63
CA TRP A 135 19.61 -14.50 -11.03
C TRP A 135 18.19 -15.08 -11.15
N ALA A 136 17.77 -15.93 -10.20
CA ALA A 136 16.41 -16.47 -10.15
C ALA A 136 15.34 -15.41 -9.78
N GLY A 137 15.77 -14.27 -9.22
CA GLY A 137 14.92 -13.18 -8.78
C GLY A 137 14.29 -12.37 -9.92
N GLY A 138 14.86 -12.45 -11.13
CA GLY A 138 14.33 -11.72 -12.29
C GLY A 138 12.88 -12.10 -12.62
N VAL A 139 12.04 -11.10 -12.88
CA VAL A 139 10.64 -11.27 -13.29
C VAL A 139 10.59 -11.31 -14.82
N SER A 140 10.12 -12.42 -15.38
CA SER A 140 9.93 -12.58 -16.83
C SER A 140 8.70 -11.83 -17.34
N ASP A 141 8.61 -11.62 -18.66
CA ASP A 141 7.46 -10.96 -19.29
C ASP A 141 6.14 -11.66 -18.99
N LYS A 142 6.15 -12.99 -18.94
CA LYS A 142 4.96 -13.78 -18.62
C LYS A 142 4.52 -13.56 -17.16
N GLU A 143 5.44 -13.62 -16.21
CA GLU A 143 5.13 -13.45 -14.79
C GLU A 143 4.64 -12.03 -14.51
N ARG A 144 5.28 -11.04 -15.14
CA ARG A 144 4.85 -9.64 -15.10
C ARG A 144 3.45 -9.44 -15.67
N ALA A 145 3.15 -10.02 -16.83
CA ALA A 145 1.82 -9.96 -17.42
C ALA A 145 0.77 -10.63 -16.50
N ASP A 146 1.12 -11.78 -15.90
CA ASP A 146 0.24 -12.49 -14.96
C ASP A 146 -0.04 -11.64 -13.69
N ILE A 147 0.96 -10.92 -13.17
CA ILE A 147 0.78 -9.98 -12.04
C ILE A 147 -0.08 -8.78 -12.43
N LEU A 148 0.16 -8.16 -13.59
CA LEU A 148 -0.61 -7.01 -14.05
C LEU A 148 -2.08 -7.37 -14.31
N ASN A 149 -2.34 -8.55 -14.91
CA ASN A 149 -3.69 -9.05 -15.13
C ASN A 149 -4.40 -9.33 -13.79
N TRP A 150 -3.70 -9.88 -12.81
CA TRP A 150 -4.23 -10.07 -11.47
C TRP A 150 -4.60 -8.73 -10.80
N ILE A 151 -3.77 -7.69 -10.93
CA ILE A 151 -4.08 -6.35 -10.40
C ILE A 151 -5.34 -5.79 -11.05
N ALA A 152 -5.48 -5.94 -12.38
CA ALA A 152 -6.65 -5.49 -13.10
C ALA A 152 -7.93 -6.18 -12.63
N ASP A 153 -7.86 -7.49 -12.45
CA ASP A 153 -8.97 -8.30 -11.95
C ASP A 153 -9.33 -7.95 -10.49
N GLN A 154 -8.35 -7.66 -9.63
CA GLN A 154 -8.59 -7.17 -8.27
C GLN A 154 -9.31 -5.81 -8.26
N ARG A 155 -8.92 -4.88 -9.14
CA ARG A 155 -9.57 -3.58 -9.26
C ARG A 155 -11.00 -3.70 -9.76
N GLU A 156 -11.21 -4.49 -10.82
CA GLU A 156 -12.54 -4.68 -11.37
C GLU A 156 -13.50 -5.32 -10.36
N ARG A 157 -13.04 -6.34 -9.62
CA ARG A 157 -13.89 -7.05 -8.66
C ARG A 157 -14.23 -6.24 -7.42
N ASN A 158 -13.27 -5.47 -6.89
CA ASN A 158 -13.38 -4.92 -5.54
C ASN A 158 -13.47 -3.39 -5.47
N TYR A 159 -13.08 -2.68 -6.53
CA TYR A 159 -12.87 -1.23 -6.47
C TYR A 159 -13.56 -0.45 -7.57
N ALA A 160 -13.83 -1.06 -8.72
CA ALA A 160 -14.57 -0.42 -9.80
C ALA A 160 -16.02 -0.13 -9.36
N SER A 161 -16.46 1.12 -9.57
CA SER A 161 -17.85 1.48 -9.34
C SER A 161 -18.74 0.94 -10.46
N ALA A 162 -20.02 0.72 -10.18
CA ALA A 162 -20.98 0.34 -11.22
C ALA A 162 -21.13 1.41 -12.31
N ASP A 163 -20.84 2.68 -11.97
CA ASP A 163 -20.88 3.82 -12.89
C ASP A 163 -19.62 3.96 -13.76
N THR A 164 -18.56 3.18 -13.49
CA THR A 164 -17.31 3.23 -14.25
C THR A 164 -17.48 2.53 -15.61
N ASP A 165 -17.09 3.23 -16.67
CA ASP A 165 -16.99 2.66 -18.02
C ASP A 165 -16.11 1.40 -18.01
N PRO A 166 -16.51 0.29 -18.66
CA PRO A 166 -15.73 -0.94 -18.71
C PRO A 166 -14.26 -0.76 -19.12
N ALA A 167 -13.97 0.18 -20.02
CA ALA A 167 -12.61 0.45 -20.48
C ALA A 167 -11.70 1.08 -19.40
N HIS A 168 -12.28 1.65 -18.35
CA HIS A 168 -11.56 2.39 -17.30
C HIS A 168 -11.64 1.70 -15.91
N ARG A 169 -12.11 0.46 -15.84
CA ARG A 169 -12.25 -0.27 -14.57
C ARG A 169 -10.93 -0.67 -13.92
N ASN A 170 -9.86 -0.75 -14.70
CA ASN A 170 -8.50 -0.97 -14.18
C ASN A 170 -7.78 0.32 -13.76
N GLU A 171 -8.40 1.49 -13.89
CA GLU A 171 -7.72 2.73 -13.48
C GLU A 171 -7.63 2.84 -11.96
N PRO A 172 -6.51 3.34 -11.40
CA PRO A 172 -6.35 3.49 -9.95
C PRO A 172 -7.28 4.55 -9.35
N VAL A 173 -7.85 5.43 -10.17
CA VAL A 173 -8.83 6.43 -9.75
C VAL A 173 -10.16 6.11 -10.40
N GLN A 174 -11.17 5.92 -9.56
CA GLN A 174 -12.53 5.61 -9.99
C GLN A 174 -13.43 6.84 -9.83
N PRO A 175 -14.44 7.02 -10.69
CA PRO A 175 -15.43 8.08 -10.53
C PRO A 175 -16.19 7.90 -9.21
N ILE A 176 -16.67 9.01 -8.65
CA ILE A 176 -17.54 8.98 -7.48
C ILE A 176 -18.87 8.35 -7.90
N PRO A 177 -19.38 7.32 -7.19
CA PRO A 177 -20.69 6.74 -7.47
C PRO A 177 -21.79 7.79 -7.45
N ARG A 178 -22.71 7.76 -8.42
CA ARG A 178 -23.79 8.76 -8.52
C ARG A 178 -24.78 8.67 -7.37
N ASN A 179 -24.96 7.47 -6.82
CA ASN A 179 -25.80 7.23 -5.67
C ASN A 179 -25.17 6.19 -4.74
N ILE A 180 -25.52 6.30 -3.46
CA ILE A 180 -25.23 5.29 -2.43
C ILE A 180 -26.58 4.91 -1.83
N PRO A 181 -26.85 3.61 -1.58
CA PRO A 181 -28.09 3.19 -0.94
C PRO A 181 -28.28 3.87 0.43
N VAL A 182 -29.37 4.61 0.59
CA VAL A 182 -29.70 5.34 1.82
C VAL A 182 -31.20 5.29 2.11
N ASP A 183 -31.57 5.47 3.38
CA ASP A 183 -32.96 5.65 3.78
C ASP A 183 -33.32 7.15 3.72
N ALA A 184 -34.22 7.53 2.82
CA ALA A 184 -34.63 8.92 2.61
C ALA A 184 -35.16 9.59 3.88
N LYS A 185 -35.84 8.86 4.79
CA LYS A 185 -36.33 9.42 6.05
C LYS A 185 -35.18 9.73 7.01
N LYS A 186 -34.14 8.88 7.03
CA LYS A 186 -32.92 9.13 7.80
C LYS A 186 -32.11 10.28 7.22
N VAL A 187 -32.08 10.42 5.89
CA VAL A 187 -31.43 11.55 5.22
C VAL A 187 -32.09 12.88 5.60
N ASP A 188 -33.43 12.97 5.53
CA ASP A 188 -34.15 14.19 5.94
C ASP A 188 -33.91 14.53 7.42
N LEU A 189 -33.98 13.53 8.30
CA LEU A 189 -33.66 13.72 9.72
C LEU A 189 -32.21 14.18 9.94
N GLY A 190 -31.26 13.51 9.30
CA GLY A 190 -29.84 13.83 9.38
C GLY A 190 -29.54 15.24 8.87
N PHE A 191 -30.19 15.66 7.79
CA PHE A 191 -30.06 17.02 7.25
C PHE A 191 -30.57 18.07 8.25
N ARG A 192 -31.69 17.81 8.93
CA ARG A 192 -32.19 18.72 9.99
C ARG A 192 -31.20 18.81 11.15
N LEU A 193 -30.73 17.66 11.65
CA LEU A 193 -29.75 17.60 12.74
C LEU A 193 -28.44 18.30 12.38
N TYR A 194 -27.97 18.16 11.15
CA TYR A 194 -26.75 18.80 10.66
C TYR A 194 -26.79 20.33 10.75
N HIS A 195 -27.98 20.91 10.63
CA HIS A 195 -28.22 22.35 10.71
C HIS A 195 -28.78 22.80 12.07
N ASP A 196 -29.00 21.89 13.01
CA ASP A 196 -29.63 22.21 14.30
C ASP A 196 -28.58 22.68 15.31
N GLU A 197 -28.61 23.96 15.64
CA GLU A 197 -27.68 24.56 16.61
C GLU A 197 -27.90 24.04 18.03
N ARG A 198 -29.08 23.50 18.35
CA ARG A 198 -29.39 22.95 19.68
C ARG A 198 -28.55 21.72 20.03
N LEU A 199 -27.76 21.20 19.09
CA LEU A 199 -26.76 20.17 19.33
C LEU A 199 -25.48 20.71 19.99
N SER A 200 -25.20 22.02 19.94
CA SER A 200 -24.11 22.61 20.73
C SER A 200 -24.55 22.91 22.16
N GLY A 201 -23.58 22.93 23.09
CA GLY A 201 -23.83 23.18 24.51
C GLY A 201 -24.49 24.54 24.82
N ASP A 202 -24.34 25.53 23.94
CA ASP A 202 -24.89 26.88 24.06
C ASP A 202 -25.98 27.21 23.02
N SER A 203 -26.35 26.24 22.18
CA SER A 203 -27.31 26.41 21.08
C SER A 203 -26.94 27.49 20.04
N THR A 204 -25.64 27.71 19.77
CA THR A 204 -25.17 28.71 18.78
C THR A 204 -24.49 28.09 17.55
N ILE A 205 -24.10 26.82 17.58
CA ILE A 205 -23.30 26.19 16.53
C ILE A 205 -23.91 24.86 16.11
N SER A 206 -23.99 24.64 14.80
CA SER A 206 -24.35 23.37 14.19
C SER A 206 -23.17 22.81 13.38
N CYS A 207 -23.33 21.61 12.80
CA CYS A 207 -22.31 21.06 11.90
C CYS A 207 -22.08 21.99 10.69
N ALA A 208 -23.16 22.58 10.17
CA ALA A 208 -23.14 23.49 9.03
C ALA A 208 -22.34 24.78 9.28
N HIS A 209 -22.12 25.19 10.53
CA HIS A 209 -21.32 26.37 10.87
C HIS A 209 -19.84 26.18 10.49
N CYS A 210 -19.27 25.00 10.77
CA CYS A 210 -17.87 24.68 10.47
C CYS A 210 -17.72 23.99 9.10
N HIS A 211 -18.78 23.37 8.58
CA HIS A 211 -18.76 22.55 7.38
C HIS A 211 -19.80 23.01 6.34
N ALA A 212 -19.86 24.30 6.07
CA ALA A 212 -20.92 24.90 5.25
C ALA A 212 -21.01 24.28 3.84
N LEU A 213 -22.17 23.69 3.51
CA LEU A 213 -22.38 22.96 2.25
C LEU A 213 -22.33 23.88 1.01
N ASN A 214 -22.65 25.16 1.17
CA ASN A 214 -22.53 26.17 0.11
C ASN A 214 -21.10 26.71 -0.07
N ALA A 215 -20.15 26.30 0.78
CA ALA A 215 -18.75 26.73 0.76
C ALA A 215 -17.80 25.52 0.68
N GLY A 216 -18.20 24.46 -0.03
CA GLY A 216 -17.37 23.27 -0.22
C GLY A 216 -17.28 22.35 1.00
N GLY A 217 -18.19 22.48 1.96
CA GLY A 217 -18.23 21.65 3.16
C GLY A 217 -17.21 22.05 4.23
N VAL A 218 -16.73 23.30 4.20
CA VAL A 218 -15.73 23.86 5.12
C VAL A 218 -16.10 25.30 5.54
N ASP A 219 -15.43 25.84 6.55
CA ASP A 219 -15.63 27.21 7.04
C ASP A 219 -14.72 28.26 6.38
N GLY A 220 -13.75 27.83 5.55
CA GLY A 220 -12.79 28.70 4.89
C GLY A 220 -11.78 29.37 5.82
N ARG A 221 -11.63 28.89 7.07
CA ARG A 221 -10.74 29.46 8.08
C ARG A 221 -9.45 28.64 8.23
N LYS A 222 -8.40 29.28 8.75
CA LYS A 222 -7.17 28.56 9.14
C LYS A 222 -7.48 27.45 10.17
N THR A 223 -8.25 27.80 11.19
CA THR A 223 -8.83 26.87 12.16
C THR A 223 -10.23 27.34 12.54
N SER A 224 -11.09 26.40 12.93
CA SER A 224 -12.50 26.70 13.19
C SER A 224 -12.71 27.47 14.48
N ILE A 225 -13.80 28.24 14.53
CA ILE A 225 -14.26 28.93 15.73
C ILE A 225 -15.45 28.14 16.29
N GLY A 226 -15.31 27.68 17.53
CA GLY A 226 -16.32 26.94 18.27
C GLY A 226 -17.12 27.83 19.24
N VAL A 227 -17.78 27.15 20.18
CA VAL A 227 -18.65 27.73 21.21
C VAL A 227 -17.91 28.82 21.98
N GLY A 228 -18.59 29.93 22.26
CA GLY A 228 -18.00 31.07 22.98
C GLY A 228 -16.85 31.78 22.26
N GLY A 229 -16.67 31.56 20.95
CA GLY A 229 -15.57 32.15 20.18
C GLY A 229 -14.23 31.42 20.32
N ALA A 230 -14.23 30.21 20.90
CA ALA A 230 -13.02 29.42 21.09
C ALA A 230 -12.39 29.04 19.74
N VAL A 231 -11.09 29.31 19.57
CA VAL A 231 -10.38 28.97 18.34
C VAL A 231 -9.81 27.55 18.45
N GLY A 232 -10.22 26.66 17.54
CA GLY A 232 -9.76 25.28 17.48
C GLY A 232 -8.29 25.15 17.04
N PRO A 233 -7.65 24.00 17.31
CA PRO A 233 -6.24 23.79 17.02
C PRO A 233 -5.94 23.36 15.58
N ILE A 234 -6.97 23.01 14.80
CA ILE A 234 -6.82 22.43 13.46
C ILE A 234 -7.90 22.92 12.50
N ASN A 235 -7.62 22.87 11.20
CA ASN A 235 -8.58 23.19 10.15
C ASN A 235 -9.70 22.14 10.07
N ALA A 236 -10.95 22.59 9.85
CA ALA A 236 -12.08 21.73 9.57
C ALA A 236 -11.97 21.11 8.17
N PRO A 237 -11.82 19.78 8.03
CA PRO A 237 -11.79 19.13 6.73
C PRO A 237 -13.17 19.17 6.07
N THR A 238 -13.25 18.99 4.75
CA THR A 238 -14.55 18.97 4.06
C THR A 238 -15.39 17.75 4.46
N VAL A 239 -16.71 17.93 4.51
CA VAL A 239 -17.66 16.81 4.63
C VAL A 239 -18.00 16.16 3.28
N PHE A 240 -17.65 16.79 2.16
CA PHE A 240 -17.86 16.18 0.84
C PHE A 240 -16.93 14.99 0.67
N ASN A 241 -17.50 13.86 0.25
CA ASN A 241 -16.79 12.60 0.02
C ASN A 241 -16.10 11.99 1.26
N SER A 242 -16.32 12.53 2.47
CA SER A 242 -15.72 12.01 3.71
C SER A 242 -16.12 10.57 4.04
N VAL A 243 -17.24 10.11 3.49
CA VAL A 243 -17.68 8.71 3.54
C VAL A 243 -16.69 7.73 2.91
N PHE A 244 -15.83 8.20 2.00
CA PHE A 244 -14.81 7.38 1.35
C PHE A 244 -13.45 7.42 2.06
N ASN A 245 -13.31 8.19 3.14
CA ASN A 245 -12.10 8.13 3.96
C ASN A 245 -12.01 6.78 4.66
N ILE A 246 -10.79 6.24 4.79
CA ILE A 246 -10.52 5.00 5.54
C ILE A 246 -10.90 5.20 7.01
N GLU A 247 -10.57 6.37 7.56
CA GLU A 247 -10.87 6.80 8.93
C GLU A 247 -11.19 8.31 8.93
N GLN A 248 -11.79 8.80 10.00
CA GLN A 248 -12.22 10.19 10.14
C GLN A 248 -11.30 10.99 11.05
N PHE A 249 -11.33 12.33 10.89
CA PHE A 249 -10.37 13.29 11.42
C PHE A 249 -8.96 13.15 10.83
N TRP A 250 -8.15 14.20 11.03
CA TRP A 250 -6.77 14.26 10.53
C TRP A 250 -5.83 13.18 11.10
N ASP A 251 -6.13 12.67 12.29
CA ASP A 251 -5.36 11.66 13.00
C ASP A 251 -6.01 10.25 12.95
N GLY A 252 -7.11 10.09 12.20
CA GLY A 252 -7.79 8.80 12.05
C GLY A 252 -8.49 8.27 13.30
N ARG A 253 -8.60 9.07 14.38
CA ARG A 253 -9.06 8.58 15.70
C ARG A 253 -10.51 8.06 15.76
N ALA A 254 -11.28 8.22 14.69
CA ALA A 254 -12.65 7.73 14.60
C ALA A 254 -12.78 6.86 13.34
N ALA A 255 -13.19 5.61 13.50
CA ALA A 255 -13.24 4.64 12.39
C ALA A 255 -14.38 4.92 11.41
N THR A 256 -15.41 5.67 11.83
CA THR A 256 -16.62 5.91 11.01
C THR A 256 -17.16 7.32 11.15
N LEU A 257 -17.97 7.77 10.19
CA LEU A 257 -18.71 9.05 10.28
C LEU A 257 -19.63 9.10 11.51
N GLN A 258 -20.27 7.98 11.85
CA GLN A 258 -21.14 7.90 13.04
C GLN A 258 -20.33 8.13 14.32
N GLU A 259 -19.14 7.54 14.42
CA GLU A 259 -18.26 7.75 15.55
C GLU A 259 -17.74 9.19 15.59
N ALA A 260 -17.31 9.73 14.44
CA ALA A 260 -16.86 11.11 14.32
C ALA A 260 -17.91 12.12 14.81
N SER A 261 -19.19 11.90 14.47
CA SER A 261 -20.31 12.75 14.91
C SER A 261 -20.51 12.75 16.43
N ARG A 262 -20.20 11.63 17.11
CA ARG A 262 -20.27 11.53 18.57
C ARG A 262 -19.11 12.29 19.22
N TRP A 263 -17.91 12.16 18.66
CA TRP A 263 -16.72 12.87 19.17
C TRP A 263 -16.89 14.38 19.14
N THR A 264 -17.51 14.92 18.08
CA THR A 264 -17.82 16.36 17.99
C THR A 264 -18.88 16.80 19.00
N ALA A 265 -19.80 15.92 19.42
CA ALA A 265 -20.84 16.26 20.40
C ALA A 265 -20.35 16.22 21.86
N VAL A 266 -19.30 15.45 22.17
CA VAL A 266 -18.89 15.16 23.55
C VAL A 266 -17.78 16.07 24.08
N LYS A 267 -17.00 16.74 23.21
CA LYS A 267 -15.86 17.60 23.61
C LYS A 267 -16.08 19.11 23.45
N SER A 268 -17.33 19.54 23.27
CA SER A 268 -17.69 20.97 23.19
C SER A 268 -18.11 21.57 24.53
N TYR A 269 -17.66 21.00 25.66
CA TYR A 269 -17.91 21.47 27.02
C TYR A 269 -16.63 21.93 27.69
#